data_AF-A0A6P6WQA4-F1
#
_entry.id   AF-A0A6P6WQA4-F1
#
_cell.length_a   1.000
_cell.length_b   1.000
_cell.length_c   1.000
_cell.angle_alpha   90.00
_cell.angle_beta   90.00
_cell.angle_gamma   90.00
#
_symmetry.space_group_name_H-M   'P 1'
#
loop_
_entity.id
_entity.type
_entity.pdbx_description
1 polymer ?
#
loop_
_entity_poly.entity_id
_entity_poly.type
_entity_poly.pdbx_seq_one_letter_code
_entity_poly.pdbx_strand_id
1 'polypeptide(L)'
;MVQKQQTSPINEFEISHDSDSNAWHVTGSGLQRFVQMTNWRYIDSAKRFQHVLEACGVNKSLIRLGVKEGDTVFVGDMELVWHDAPDNAGPSSVRRWAEDSVK
;
A
#
# COMPACT_ATOMS: atom_id res chain seq x y z
N MET A 1 -30.41 7.68 -11.97
CA MET A 1 -29.06 7.64 -12.57
C MET A 1 -28.25 6.60 -11.80
N VAL A 2 -28.12 5.35 -12.28
CA VAL A 2 -27.58 4.25 -11.46
C VAL A 2 -26.71 3.28 -12.28
N GLN A 3 -25.79 3.76 -13.12
CA GLN A 3 -25.03 2.85 -14.01
C GLN A 3 -23.56 3.23 -14.22
N LYS A 4 -22.85 3.75 -13.21
CA LYS A 4 -21.39 4.00 -13.34
C LYS A 4 -20.49 3.22 -12.39
N GLN A 5 -20.99 2.72 -11.27
CA GLN A 5 -20.14 2.06 -10.26
C GLN A 5 -19.79 0.59 -10.57
N GLN A 6 -20.33 -0.01 -11.63
CA GLN A 6 -20.06 -1.42 -11.98
C GLN A 6 -18.89 -1.64 -12.95
N THR A 7 -18.43 -0.59 -13.66
CA THR A 7 -17.39 -0.72 -14.70
C THR A 7 -16.13 0.10 -14.44
N SER A 8 -16.04 0.82 -13.32
CA SER A 8 -14.86 1.63 -13.01
C SER A 8 -13.62 0.73 -12.93
N PRO A 9 -12.58 1.01 -13.73
CA PRO A 9 -11.35 0.24 -13.68
C PRO A 9 -10.59 0.53 -12.38
N ILE A 10 -9.72 -0.39 -11.98
CA ILE A 10 -8.97 -0.29 -10.72
C ILE A 10 -7.94 0.86 -10.76
N ASN A 11 -7.47 1.23 -11.95
CA ASN A 11 -6.54 2.34 -12.16
C ASN A 11 -7.19 3.73 -12.20
N GLU A 12 -8.53 3.82 -12.06
CA GLU A 12 -9.23 5.09 -11.88
C GLU A 12 -9.38 5.35 -10.37
N PHE A 13 -8.49 6.19 -9.84
CA PHE A 13 -8.44 6.56 -8.43
C PHE A 13 -8.01 8.01 -8.25
N GLU A 14 -8.36 8.57 -7.10
CA GLU A 14 -7.92 9.87 -6.60
C GLU A 14 -7.16 9.68 -5.29
N ILE A 15 -6.21 10.58 -5.03
CA ILE A 15 -5.44 10.59 -3.79
C ILE A 15 -5.68 11.94 -3.10
N SER A 16 -6.11 11.91 -1.85
CA SER A 16 -6.18 13.07 -0.97
C SER A 16 -5.26 12.90 0.23
N HIS A 17 -4.70 14.00 0.72
CA HIS A 17 -3.86 14.01 1.91
C HIS A 17 -4.57 14.78 3.03
N ASP A 18 -4.73 14.14 4.18
CA ASP A 18 -5.20 14.75 5.41
C ASP A 18 -4.00 15.23 6.22
N SER A 19 -3.82 16.55 6.25
CA SER A 19 -2.72 17.20 6.98
C SER A 19 -2.86 17.14 8.49
N ASP A 20 -4.07 16.99 9.03
CA ASP A 20 -4.30 16.94 10.48
C ASP A 20 -3.88 15.58 11.04
N SER A 21 -4.15 14.51 10.29
CA SER A 21 -3.84 13.13 10.69
C SER A 21 -2.52 12.60 10.10
N ASN A 22 -1.88 13.36 9.20
CA ASN A 22 -0.75 12.91 8.38
C ASN A 22 -1.04 11.58 7.66
N ALA A 23 -2.24 11.51 7.07
CA ALA A 23 -2.77 10.31 6.44
C ALA A 23 -3.11 10.55 4.98
N TRP A 24 -2.84 9.56 4.14
CA TRP A 24 -3.13 9.56 2.72
C TRP A 24 -4.35 8.70 2.46
N HIS A 25 -5.27 9.18 1.64
CA HIS A 25 -6.48 8.44 1.27
C HIS A 25 -6.48 8.22 -0.23
N VAL A 26 -6.58 6.96 -0.64
CA VAL A 26 -6.71 6.52 -2.03
C VAL A 26 -8.13 6.05 -2.25
N THR A 27 -8.90 6.81 -3.03
CA THR A 27 -10.33 6.58 -3.28
C THR A 27 -10.55 6.20 -4.74
N GLY A 28 -11.35 5.16 -4.99
CA GLY A 28 -11.64 4.70 -6.34
C GLY A 28 -12.59 3.51 -6.31
N SER A 29 -13.66 3.55 -7.12
CA SER A 29 -14.72 2.53 -7.07
C SER A 29 -14.22 1.11 -7.40
N GLY A 30 -13.29 1.00 -8.37
CA GLY A 30 -12.68 -0.29 -8.72
C GLY A 30 -11.76 -0.81 -7.61
N LEU A 31 -10.96 0.08 -7.02
CA LEU A 31 -10.00 -0.27 -5.97
C LEU A 31 -10.70 -0.66 -4.65
N GLN A 32 -11.73 0.10 -4.24
CA GLN A 32 -12.55 -0.22 -3.07
C GLN A 32 -13.21 -1.60 -3.19
N ARG A 33 -13.75 -1.92 -4.37
CA ARG A 33 -14.30 -3.26 -4.62
C ARG A 33 -13.23 -4.35 -4.49
N PHE A 34 -12.04 -4.10 -5.03
CA PHE A 34 -10.93 -5.04 -4.95
C PHE A 34 -10.49 -5.28 -3.49
N VAL A 35 -10.43 -4.22 -2.67
CA VAL A 35 -10.18 -4.31 -1.22
C VAL A 35 -11.22 -5.19 -0.53
N GLN A 36 -12.51 -4.94 -0.80
CA GLN A 36 -13.62 -5.68 -0.18
C GLN A 36 -13.68 -7.15 -0.59
N MET A 37 -13.28 -7.47 -1.83
CA MET A 37 -13.23 -8.85 -2.33
C MET A 37 -11.97 -9.61 -1.90
N THR A 38 -10.97 -8.92 -1.34
CA THR A 38 -9.71 -9.53 -0.93
C THR A 38 -9.87 -10.26 0.40
N ASN A 39 -9.45 -11.53 0.46
CA ASN A 39 -9.44 -12.29 1.71
C ASN A 39 -8.15 -12.03 2.50
N TRP A 40 -8.23 -11.13 3.47
CA TRP A 40 -7.09 -10.67 4.28
C TRP A 40 -6.53 -11.70 5.27
N ARG A 41 -7.18 -12.88 5.42
CA ARG A 41 -6.65 -13.96 6.26
C ARG A 41 -5.43 -14.64 5.66
N TYR A 42 -5.20 -14.48 4.36
CA TYR A 42 -4.08 -15.12 3.66
C TYR A 42 -3.02 -14.11 3.27
N ILE A 43 -1.77 -14.40 3.63
CA ILE A 43 -0.63 -13.52 3.36
C ILE A 43 -0.41 -13.30 1.85
N ASP A 44 -0.69 -14.32 1.03
CA ASP A 44 -0.57 -14.23 -0.42
C ASP A 44 -1.61 -13.31 -1.05
N SER A 45 -2.80 -13.17 -0.43
CA SER A 45 -3.80 -12.20 -0.85
C SER A 45 -3.33 -10.77 -0.61
N ALA A 46 -2.68 -10.50 0.53
CA ALA A 46 -2.06 -9.21 0.80
C ALA A 46 -0.91 -8.90 -0.20
N LYS A 47 -0.07 -9.88 -0.54
CA LYS A 47 0.95 -9.71 -1.59
C LYS A 47 0.35 -9.40 -2.96
N ARG A 48 -0.70 -10.13 -3.36
CA ARG A 48 -1.43 -9.82 -4.61
C ARG A 48 -1.99 -8.42 -4.61
N PHE A 49 -2.52 -7.99 -3.47
CA PHE A 49 -3.03 -6.64 -3.32
C PHE A 49 -1.95 -5.57 -3.56
N GLN A 50 -0.78 -5.72 -2.95
CA GLN A 50 0.37 -4.83 -3.16
C GLN A 50 0.81 -4.79 -4.63
N HIS A 51 0.91 -5.94 -5.30
CA HIS A 51 1.24 -5.96 -6.74
C HIS A 51 0.20 -5.24 -7.60
N VAL A 52 -1.09 -5.32 -7.24
CA VAL A 52 -2.14 -4.59 -7.97
C VAL A 52 -2.02 -3.08 -7.76
N LEU A 53 -1.70 -2.62 -6.55
CA LEU A 53 -1.45 -1.19 -6.30
C LEU A 53 -0.29 -0.66 -7.14
N GLU A 54 0.79 -1.44 -7.23
CA GLU A 54 1.95 -1.12 -8.06
C GLU A 54 1.57 -1.06 -9.55
N ALA A 55 0.88 -2.09 -10.06
CA ALA A 55 0.46 -2.17 -11.45
C ALA A 55 -0.52 -1.07 -11.86
N CYS A 56 -1.38 -0.64 -10.93
CA CYS A 56 -2.31 0.48 -11.15
C CYS A 56 -1.62 1.84 -11.04
N GLY A 57 -0.38 1.90 -10.54
CA GLY A 57 0.38 3.12 -10.38
C GLY A 57 0.08 3.91 -9.11
N VAL A 58 -0.65 3.33 -8.15
CA VAL A 58 -0.96 3.98 -6.86
C VAL A 58 0.32 4.35 -6.14
N ASN A 59 1.27 3.42 -6.04
CA ASN A 59 2.56 3.63 -5.37
C ASN A 59 3.34 4.80 -5.99
N LYS A 60 3.40 4.85 -7.33
CA LYS A 60 4.08 5.93 -8.06
C LYS A 60 3.41 7.29 -7.83
N SER A 61 2.07 7.31 -7.77
CA SER A 61 1.31 8.53 -7.50
C SER A 61 1.51 9.03 -6.07
N LEU A 62 1.53 8.14 -5.07
CA LEU A 62 1.81 8.50 -3.67
C LEU A 62 3.23 9.09 -3.52
N ILE A 63 4.24 8.46 -4.11
CA ILE A 63 5.63 8.97 -4.09
C ILE A 63 5.71 10.37 -4.72
N ARG A 64 5.04 10.58 -5.85
CA ARG A 64 5.01 11.90 -6.53
C ARG A 64 4.35 12.98 -5.69
N LEU A 65 3.38 12.62 -4.87
CA LEU A 65 2.71 13.55 -3.95
C LEU A 65 3.51 13.78 -2.66
N GLY A 66 4.52 12.95 -2.40
CA GLY A 66 5.45 13.15 -1.29
C GLY A 66 5.12 12.35 -0.03
N VAL A 67 4.46 11.20 -0.17
CA VAL A 67 4.34 10.22 0.93
C VAL A 67 5.72 9.86 1.49
N LYS A 68 5.81 9.62 2.79
CA LYS A 68 7.06 9.29 3.49
C LYS A 68 6.97 7.93 4.18
N GLU A 69 8.14 7.34 4.45
CA GLU A 69 8.26 6.14 5.29
C GLU A 69 7.51 6.32 6.60
N GLY A 70 6.63 5.37 6.92
CA GLY A 70 5.82 5.39 8.14
C GLY A 70 4.52 6.19 8.03
N ASP A 71 4.25 6.90 6.93
CA ASP A 71 2.96 7.56 6.73
C ASP A 71 1.83 6.53 6.65
N THR A 72 0.64 6.91 7.13
CA THR A 72 -0.54 6.05 7.05
C THR A 72 -1.23 6.27 5.71
N VAL A 73 -1.55 5.18 5.01
CA VAL A 73 -2.25 5.18 3.72
C VAL A 73 -3.50 4.34 3.83
N PHE A 74 -4.65 4.96 3.63
CA PHE A 74 -5.94 4.33 3.52
C PHE A 74 -6.26 4.03 2.05
N VAL A 75 -6.51 2.76 1.74
CA VAL A 75 -6.97 2.32 0.42
C VAL A 75 -8.34 1.70 0.58
N GLY A 76 -9.38 2.46 0.21
CA GLY A 76 -10.74 2.10 0.58
C GLY A 76 -10.89 1.98 2.10
N ASP A 77 -11.33 0.82 2.57
CA ASP A 77 -11.50 0.52 4.00
C ASP A 77 -10.24 -0.11 4.64
N MET A 78 -9.14 -0.26 3.89
CA MET A 78 -7.90 -0.86 4.37
C MET A 78 -6.90 0.21 4.79
N GLU A 79 -6.30 0.04 5.97
CA GLU A 79 -5.22 0.87 6.48
C GLU A 79 -3.86 0.17 6.27
N LEU A 80 -2.88 0.91 5.76
CA LEU A 80 -1.54 0.43 5.48
C LEU A 80 -0.52 1.45 5.96
N VAL A 81 0.61 0.99 6.45
CA VAL A 81 1.78 1.84 6.68
C VAL A 81 2.61 1.86 5.41
N TRP A 82 2.98 3.06 4.96
CA TRP A 82 3.84 3.23 3.80
C TRP A 82 5.27 2.82 4.11
N HIS A 83 5.83 1.98 3.23
CA HIS A 83 7.23 1.59 3.26
C HIS A 83 7.89 1.96 1.93
N ASP A 84 8.79 2.94 1.97
CA ASP A 84 9.75 3.33 0.93
C ASP A 84 10.93 2.34 0.91
N ALA A 85 10.63 1.04 0.87
CA ALA A 85 11.66 0.08 0.51
C ALA A 85 11.86 0.20 -1.00
N PRO A 86 13.09 0.50 -1.50
CA PRO A 86 13.37 0.26 -2.89
C PRO A 86 13.16 -1.24 -3.12
N ASP A 87 12.28 -1.61 -4.05
CA ASP A 87 12.17 -2.97 -4.57
C ASP A 87 13.50 -3.33 -5.25
N ASN A 88 14.51 -3.61 -4.43
CA ASN A 88 15.81 -4.28 -4.64
C ASN A 88 16.78 -3.90 -3.51
N ALA A 89 16.44 -4.24 -2.26
CA ALA A 89 17.46 -4.57 -1.28
C ALA A 89 17.17 -5.99 -0.80
N GLY A 90 18.04 -6.93 -1.18
CA GLY A 90 18.07 -8.27 -0.61
C GLY A 90 18.07 -8.22 0.93
N PRO A 91 17.85 -9.37 1.61
CA PRO A 91 17.53 -9.41 3.03
C PRO A 91 18.62 -8.69 3.84
N SER A 92 18.34 -7.45 4.22
CA SER A 92 19.29 -6.61 4.93
C SER A 92 18.93 -6.66 6.40
N SER A 93 19.86 -7.25 7.15
CA SER A 93 19.91 -7.39 8.61
C SER A 93 19.20 -8.60 9.20
N VAL A 94 19.71 -9.79 8.85
CA VAL A 94 19.95 -10.77 9.92
C VAL A 94 20.94 -10.13 10.90
N ARG A 95 20.47 -9.91 12.12
CA ARG A 95 21.24 -9.46 13.27
C ARG A 95 22.45 -10.38 13.44
N ARG A 96 23.61 -9.93 12.98
CA ARG A 96 24.89 -10.61 13.16
C ARG A 96 25.21 -10.55 14.66
N TRP A 97 24.90 -11.62 15.40
CA TRP A 97 25.48 -11.82 16.72
C TRP A 97 26.96 -12.14 16.52
N ALA A 98 27.80 -11.11 16.62
CA ALA A 98 29.23 -11.28 16.81
C ALA A 98 29.52 -11.33 18.31
N GLU A 99 30.10 -12.46 18.71
CA GLU A 99 31.13 -12.62 19.72
C GLU A 99 30.79 -12.26 21.18
N ASP A 100 30.72 -13.30 22.02
CA ASP A 100 31.52 -13.33 23.23
C ASP A 100 32.33 -14.64 23.24
N SER A 101 33.56 -14.54 22.74
CA SER A 101 34.62 -15.45 23.15
C SER A 101 35.24 -14.88 24.42
N VAL A 102 34.86 -15.38 25.59
CA VAL A 102 35.66 -15.25 26.81
C VAL A 102 35.70 -16.58 27.57
N LYS A 103 36.94 -17.08 27.65
CA LYS A 103 37.52 -18.17 28.46
C LYS A 103 37.46 -19.59 27.92
#